data_AF-A0A537IT42-F1
#
_entry.id   AF-A0A537IT42-F1
#
_cell.length_a   1.000
_cell.length_b   1.000
_cell.length_c   1.000
_cell.angle_alpha   90.00
_cell.angle_beta   90.00
_cell.angle_gamma   90.00
#
_symmetry.space_group_name_H-M   'P 1'
#
loop_
_entity.id
_entity.type
_entity.pdbx_description
1 polymer ?
#
loop_
_entity_poly.entity_id
_entity_poly.type
_entity_poly.pdbx_seq_one_letter_code
_entity_poly.pdbx_strand_id
1 'polypeptide(L)' 'MTRALDTAIAKLTTLPADEQDRIAQWLLEEFRDEEHWARQFAASQSALSKLAAEARAERAAGRATELDPDKL' A
#
# COMPACT_ATOMS: atom_id res chain seq x y z
N MET A 1 12.83 15.93 14.64
CA MET A 1 11.76 14.91 14.49
C MET A 1 10.41 15.56 14.76
N THR A 2 9.31 14.94 14.32
CA THR A 2 7.99 15.38 14.76
C THR A 2 7.75 14.92 16.19
N ARG A 3 6.91 15.64 16.95
CA ARG A 3 6.58 15.27 18.34
C ARG A 3 6.06 13.83 18.46
N ALA A 4 5.31 13.38 17.46
CA ALA A 4 4.79 12.01 17.41
C ALA A 4 5.93 10.99 17.28
N LEU A 5 6.89 11.24 16.40
CA LEU A 5 8.04 10.36 16.20
C LEU A 5 8.98 10.35 17.42
N ASP A 6 9.20 11.51 18.06
CA ASP A 6 9.97 11.59 19.31
C ASP A 6 9.34 10.75 20.42
N THR A 7 8.02 10.87 20.61
CA THR A 7 7.26 10.08 21.58
C THR A 7 7.35 8.58 21.31
N ALA A 8 7.25 8.18 20.04
CA ALA A 8 7.33 6.79 19.64
C ALA A 8 8.73 6.19 19.93
N ILE A 9 9.80 6.89 19.55
CA ILE A 9 11.17 6.44 19.84
C ILE A 9 11.41 6.38 21.35
N ALA A 10 10.98 7.39 22.10
CA ALA A 10 11.12 7.39 23.56
C ALA A 10 10.41 6.20 24.22
N LYS A 11 9.29 5.73 23.66
CA LYS A 11 8.62 4.52 24.15
C LYS A 11 9.40 3.26 23.78
N LEU A 12 9.91 3.16 22.55
CA LEU A 12 10.68 2.01 22.07
C LEU A 12 11.96 1.80 22.88
N THR A 13 12.67 2.87 23.23
CA THR A 13 13.92 2.76 24.02
C THR A 13 13.71 2.25 25.44
N THR A 14 12.46 2.22 25.95
CA THR A 14 12.14 1.63 27.26
C THR A 14 11.92 0.12 27.23
N LEU A 15 11.83 -0.49 26.04
CA LEU A 15 11.57 -1.91 25.89
C LEU A 15 12.85 -2.74 26.06
N PRO A 16 12.75 -4.05 26.37
CA PRO A 16 13.87 -4.99 26.27
C PRO A 16 14.51 -4.99 24.86
N ALA A 17 15.80 -5.30 24.78
CA ALA A 17 16.55 -5.23 23.53
C ALA A 17 15.98 -6.15 22.43
N ASP A 18 15.54 -7.35 22.80
CA ASP A 18 14.90 -8.30 21.89
C ASP A 18 13.58 -7.77 21.31
N GLU A 19 12.80 -7.04 22.12
CA GLU A 19 11.59 -6.38 21.64
C GLU A 19 11.92 -5.19 20.73
N GLN A 20 12.94 -4.40 21.06
CA GLN A 20 13.41 -3.31 20.22
C GLN A 20 13.85 -3.82 18.84
N ASP A 21 14.67 -4.87 18.80
CA ASP A 21 15.16 -5.48 17.56
C ASP A 21 14.02 -6.04 16.72
N ARG A 22 13.05 -6.71 17.35
CA ARG A 22 11.87 -7.24 16.65
C ARG A 22 11.04 -6.13 16.01
N ILE A 23 10.81 -5.03 16.71
CA ILE A 23 10.05 -3.89 16.19
C ILE A 23 10.85 -3.16 15.10
N ALA A 24 12.15 -3.00 15.28
CA ALA A 24 13.03 -2.39 14.29
C ALA A 24 13.02 -3.19 12.97
N GLN A 25 13.13 -4.51 13.05
CA GLN A 25 13.06 -5.38 11.88
C GLN A 25 11.73 -5.21 11.15
N TRP A 26 10.61 -5.27 11.86
CA TRP A 26 9.28 -5.09 11.27
C TRP A 26 9.12 -3.73 10.58
N LEU A 27 9.54 -2.63 11.22
CA LEU A 27 9.47 -1.29 10.61
C LEU A 27 10.35 -1.16 9.35
N LEU A 28 11.54 -1.76 9.36
CA LEU A 28 12.43 -1.76 8.20
C LEU A 28 11.87 -2.56 7.03
N GLU A 29 11.17 -3.66 7.30
CA GLU A 29 10.46 -4.44 6.29
C GLU A 29 9.30 -3.63 5.70
N GLU A 30 8.48 -3.00 6.54
CA GLU A 30 7.37 -2.15 6.09
C GLU A 30 7.84 -1.02 5.17
N PHE A 31 8.95 -0.34 5.50
CA PHE A 31 9.51 0.70 4.63
C PHE A 31 9.98 0.15 3.29
N ARG A 32 10.57 -1.05 3.25
CA ARG A 32 10.99 -1.67 1.99
C ARG A 32 9.81 -2.05 1.11
N ASP A 33 8.74 -2.55 1.72
CA ASP A 33 7.51 -2.92 1.03
C ASP A 33 6.81 -1.67 0.47
N GLU A 34 6.71 -0.60 1.26
CA GLU A 34 6.14 0.68 0.81
C GLU A 34 6.96 1.28 -0.35
N GLU A 35 8.29 1.28 -0.24
CA GLU A 35 9.15 1.72 -1.34
C GLU A 35 8.98 0.86 -2.60
N HIS A 36 8.88 -0.46 -2.44
CA HIS A 36 8.67 -1.37 -3.55
C HIS A 36 7.33 -1.09 -4.22
N TRP A 37 6.26 -0.96 -3.42
CA TRP A 37 4.93 -0.66 -3.91
C TRP A 37 4.88 0.69 -4.64
N ALA A 38 5.47 1.74 -4.07
CA ALA A 38 5.54 3.05 -4.70
C ALA A 38 6.25 3.01 -6.06
N ARG A 39 7.37 2.29 -6.17
CA ARG A 39 8.09 2.09 -7.44
C ARG A 39 7.23 1.36 -8.47
N GLN A 40 6.61 0.25 -8.08
CA GLN A 40 5.76 -0.57 -8.97
C GLN A 40 4.54 0.24 -9.44
N PHE A 41 3.90 0.97 -8.53
CA PHE A 41 2.73 1.79 -8.84
C PHE A 41 3.10 2.95 -9.78
N ALA A 42 4.21 3.63 -9.54
CA ALA A 42 4.70 4.69 -10.43
C ALA A 42 4.97 4.18 -11.85
N ALA A 43 5.50 2.95 -11.99
CA ALA A 43 5.73 2.32 -13.29
C ALA A 43 4.43 1.84 -13.98
N SER A 44 3.34 1.66 -13.24
CA SER A 44 2.10 1.04 -13.75
C SER A 44 1.12 2.01 -14.44
N GLN A 45 1.37 3.33 -14.40
CA GLN A 45 0.38 4.35 -14.78
C GLN A 45 -0.15 4.19 -16.22
N SER A 46 0.71 3.83 -17.17
CA SER A 46 0.30 3.62 -18.57
C SER A 46 -0.63 2.41 -18.71
N ALA A 47 -0.28 1.29 -18.08
CA ALA A 47 -1.09 0.07 -18.10
C ALA A 47 -2.45 0.29 -17.43
N LEU A 48 -2.46 0.94 -16.26
CA LEU A 48 -3.69 1.30 -15.55
C LEU A 48 -4.58 2.25 -16.38
N SER A 49 -3.97 3.23 -17.07
CA SER A 49 -4.71 4.14 -17.95
C SER A 49 -5.36 3.40 -19.12
N LYS A 50 -4.65 2.45 -19.72
CA LYS A 50 -5.19 1.60 -20.80
C LYS A 50 -6.36 0.74 -20.29
N LEU A 51 -6.20 0.04 -19.18
CA LEU A 51 -7.26 -0.76 -18.57
C LEU A 51 -8.50 0.09 -18.24
N ALA A 52 -8.29 1.30 -17.73
CA ALA A 52 -9.39 2.21 -17.42
C ALA A 52 -10.10 2.74 -18.69
N ALA A 53 -9.38 2.91 -19.80
CA ALA A 53 -10.00 3.26 -21.08
C ALA A 53 -10.82 2.10 -21.65
N GLU A 54 -10.27 0.88 -21.59
CA GLU A 54 -10.95 -0.35 -22.02
C GLU A 54 -12.24 -0.56 -21.22
N ALA A 55 -12.19 -0.52 -19.89
CA ALA A 55 -13.36 -0.67 -19.03
C ALA A 55 -14.48 0.33 -19.35
N ARG A 56 -14.12 1.59 -19.64
CA ARG A 56 -15.09 2.62 -20.06
C ARG A 56 -15.70 2.31 -21.42
N ALA A 57 -14.90 1.84 -22.38
CA ALA A 57 -15.37 1.47 -23.70
C ALA A 57 -16.32 0.25 -23.65
N GLU A 58 -15.99 -0.77 -22.85
CA GLU A 58 -16.83 -1.94 -22.61
C GLU A 58 -18.19 -1.54 -22.00
N ARG A 59 -18.18 -0.66 -20.99
CA ARG A 59 -19.40 -0.12 -20.38
C ARG A 59 -20.24 0.68 -21.36
N ALA A 60 -19.62 1.55 -22.16
CA ALA A 60 -20.31 2.34 -23.17
C ALA A 60 -20.93 1.47 -24.27
N ALA A 61 -20.30 0.33 -24.58
CA ALA A 61 -20.82 -0.64 -25.54
C ALA A 61 -21.85 -1.62 -24.94
N GLY A 62 -22.25 -1.46 -23.67
CA GLY A 62 -23.20 -2.34 -22.99
C GLY A 62 -22.65 -3.73 -22.66
N ARG A 63 -21.33 -3.92 -22.71
CA ARG A 63 -20.65 -5.20 -22.44
C ARG A 63 -20.22 -5.36 -20.98
N ALA A 64 -20.38 -4.33 -20.16
CA ALA A 64 -20.14 -4.39 -18.72
C ALA A 64 -21.42 -4.09 -17.94
N THR A 65 -21.74 -4.96 -16.97
CA THR A 65 -22.86 -4.80 -16.04
C THR A 65 -22.36 -4.41 -14.65
N GLU A 66 -23.28 -4.00 -13.78
CA GLU A 66 -22.97 -3.82 -12.36
C GLU A 66 -22.59 -5.16 -11.73
N LEU A 67 -21.61 -5.13 -10.81
CA LEU A 67 -21.21 -6.31 -10.07
C LEU A 67 -22.28 -6.61 -9.02
N ASP A 68 -22.78 -7.85 -9.02
CA ASP A 68 -23.67 -8.38 -7.99
C ASP A 68 -22.86 -9.30 -7.07
N PRO A 69 -22.45 -8.84 -5.87
CA PRO A 69 -21.58 -9.62 -4.98
C PRO A 69 -22.22 -10.92 -4.49
N ASP A 70 -23.55 -10.99 -4.45
CA ASP A 70 -24.29 -12.18 -3.99
C ASP A 70 -24.31 -13.29 -5.06
N LYS A 71 -23.84 -13.00 -6.28
CA LYS A 71 -23.73 -13.94 -7.41
C LYS A 71 -22.30 -14.34 -7.74
N LEU A 72 -21.32 -13.99 -6.89
CA LEU A 72 -19.92 -14.39 -7.03
C LEU A 72 -19.66 -15.82 -6.55
#